data_AF-A0A397ESJ7-F1
#
_entry.id   AF-A0A397ESJ7-F1
#
_cell.length_a   1.000
_cell.length_b   1.000
_cell.length_c   1.000
_cell.angle_alpha   90.00
_cell.angle_beta   90.00
_cell.angle_gamma   90.00
#
_symmetry.space_group_name_H-M   'P 1'
#
loop_
_entity.id
_entity.type
_entity.pdbx_description
1 polymer ?
#
loop_
_entity_poly.entity_id
_entity_poly.type
_entity_poly.pdbx_seq_one_letter_code
_entity_poly.pdbx_strand_id
1 'polypeptide(L)'
;MKFALLFALTVAVAALAQDQIVPAKVAWGDEVLDDGFEIVGGQEAQFGKHLYVTGVKAAFVNETVCGGSLIAPNIVLTAAHCLSYPLVSVVVGTHYLTGFADGEQATIIQKFKHPKRSVDLGILILDHDISITQPVAVSFDFVEADVLTWIRGWGRVKEGGPQSQMLKEVSLKTWTNTRTSAALLPVPVIDTMLGAGGVEGEDTCIGDSGGPLTIEENGAVRLVGVASWGIKCGALDIPGIYARVSAARDFIKPYLPK
;
A
#
# COMPACT_ATOMS: atom_id res chain seq x y z
N MET A 1 61.03 6.56 -59.97
CA MET A 1 60.78 5.65 -58.83
C MET A 1 60.46 6.49 -57.60
N LYS A 2 59.17 6.62 -57.25
CA LYS A 2 58.73 7.22 -55.98
C LYS A 2 57.60 6.35 -55.46
N PHE A 3 57.90 5.58 -54.42
CA PHE A 3 56.94 4.78 -53.66
C PHE A 3 56.08 5.73 -52.81
N ALA A 4 54.76 5.71 -53.00
CA ALA A 4 53.82 6.31 -52.06
C ALA A 4 53.35 5.21 -51.11
N LEU A 5 53.82 5.26 -49.85
CA LEU A 5 53.28 4.43 -48.76
C LEU A 5 51.89 4.97 -48.39
N LEU A 6 50.84 4.18 -48.66
CA LEU A 6 49.54 4.37 -48.02
C LEU A 6 49.61 3.85 -46.59
N PHE A 7 49.59 4.75 -45.61
CA PHE A 7 49.26 4.41 -44.22
C PHE A 7 47.74 4.34 -44.10
N ALA A 8 47.19 3.13 -44.02
CA ALA A 8 45.82 2.93 -43.58
C ALA A 8 45.76 3.12 -42.05
N LEU A 9 45.20 4.24 -41.59
CA LEU A 9 44.83 4.39 -40.18
C LEU A 9 43.54 3.61 -39.95
N THR A 10 43.64 2.45 -39.31
CA THR A 10 42.50 1.76 -38.73
C THR A 10 42.12 2.48 -37.42
N VAL A 11 41.04 3.25 -37.45
CA VAL A 11 40.45 3.81 -36.21
C VAL A 11 39.68 2.67 -35.53
N ALA A 12 40.32 2.01 -34.57
CA ALA A 12 39.62 1.13 -33.64
C ALA A 12 38.84 2.01 -32.66
N VAL A 13 37.52 2.09 -32.83
CA VAL A 13 36.63 2.67 -31.82
C VAL A 13 36.53 1.64 -30.69
N ALA A 14 37.31 1.83 -29.63
CA ALA A 14 37.10 1.12 -28.38
C ALA A 14 35.76 1.58 -27.79
N ALA A 15 34.74 0.74 -27.88
CA ALA A 15 33.53 0.92 -27.11
C ALA A 15 33.89 0.81 -25.62
N LEU A 16 33.88 1.94 -24.92
CA LEU A 16 33.90 1.95 -23.47
C LEU A 16 32.57 1.35 -23.00
N ALA A 17 32.59 0.04 -22.71
CA ALA A 17 31.59 -0.55 -21.84
C ALA A 17 31.70 0.18 -20.50
N GLN A 18 30.70 1.02 -20.19
CA GLN A 18 30.51 1.45 -18.81
C GLN A 18 30.15 0.19 -18.03
N ASP A 19 31.15 -0.35 -17.32
CA ASP A 19 30.94 -1.34 -16.28
C ASP A 19 29.84 -0.82 -15.37
N GLN A 20 28.65 -1.42 -15.51
CA GLN A 20 27.61 -1.35 -14.50
C GLN A 20 28.23 -1.93 -13.24
N ILE A 21 28.55 -1.05 -12.29
CA ILE A 21 28.90 -1.44 -10.93
C ILE A 21 27.64 -2.08 -10.36
N VAL A 22 27.50 -3.39 -10.55
CA VAL A 22 26.60 -4.23 -9.77
C VAL A 22 27.17 -4.18 -8.36
N PRO A 23 26.46 -3.64 -7.35
CA PRO A 23 26.97 -3.69 -5.98
C PRO A 23 27.18 -5.15 -5.60
N ALA A 24 28.35 -5.42 -5.02
CA ALA A 24 28.74 -6.75 -4.61
C ALA A 24 27.68 -7.37 -3.71
N LYS A 25 27.35 -8.63 -4.00
CA LYS A 25 26.53 -9.51 -3.17
C LYS A 25 27.12 -9.47 -1.75
N VAL A 26 26.48 -8.74 -0.83
CA VAL A 26 26.91 -8.68 0.56
C VAL A 26 26.71 -10.07 1.16
N ALA A 27 27.82 -10.71 1.52
CA ALA A 27 27.83 -11.92 2.30
C ALA A 27 27.39 -11.56 3.72
N TRP A 28 26.26 -12.10 4.15
CA TRP A 28 25.80 -12.01 5.53
C TRP A 28 26.70 -12.89 6.39
N GLY A 29 27.65 -12.25 7.07
CA GLY A 29 28.39 -12.85 8.18
C GLY A 29 27.51 -12.86 9.42
N ASP A 30 27.63 -13.94 10.18
CA ASP A 30 26.98 -14.16 11.47
C ASP A 30 27.32 -13.02 12.45
N GLU A 31 26.36 -12.13 12.68
CA GLU A 31 26.07 -11.42 13.94
C GLU A 31 24.73 -10.67 13.72
N VAL A 32 23.64 -11.42 13.82
CA VAL A 32 22.27 -10.86 13.80
C VAL A 32 22.03 -10.23 15.16
N LEU A 33 22.25 -8.92 15.27
CA LEU A 33 21.53 -8.12 16.25
C LEU A 33 20.14 -7.88 15.66
N ASP A 34 19.21 -8.70 16.13
CA ASP A 34 17.77 -8.63 15.90
C ASP A 34 17.20 -7.36 16.54
N ASP A 35 17.07 -6.28 15.77
CA ASP A 35 16.19 -5.15 16.07
C ASP A 35 15.00 -5.13 15.11
N GLY A 36 14.26 -6.26 15.10
CA GLY A 36 12.98 -6.37 14.45
C GLY A 36 11.96 -5.31 14.87
N PHE A 37 11.05 -5.05 13.93
CA PHE A 37 9.67 -4.51 14.03
C PHE A 37 9.46 -3.17 13.29
N GLU A 38 8.83 -3.27 12.11
CA GLU A 38 8.56 -2.23 11.10
C GLU A 38 7.12 -2.34 10.55
N ILE A 39 6.43 -1.21 10.27
CA ILE A 39 5.04 -0.96 10.73
C ILE A 39 4.99 -1.15 12.25
N VAL A 40 4.19 -0.40 12.99
CA VAL A 40 4.24 -0.56 14.46
C VAL A 40 3.89 -2.05 14.72
N GLY A 41 4.89 -2.85 15.14
CA GLY A 41 4.78 -4.30 15.41
C GLY A 41 4.69 -5.21 14.20
N GLY A 42 4.85 -4.69 12.99
CA GLY A 42 4.72 -5.45 11.75
C GLY A 42 6.01 -6.16 11.31
N GLN A 43 5.86 -6.97 10.28
CA GLN A 43 6.96 -7.65 9.57
C GLN A 43 7.00 -7.21 8.10
N GLU A 44 8.15 -7.42 7.44
CA GLU A 44 8.21 -7.31 5.97
C GLU A 44 7.22 -8.27 5.33
N ALA A 45 6.38 -7.74 4.44
CA ALA A 45 5.56 -8.58 3.59
C ALA A 45 6.49 -9.37 2.65
N GLN A 46 6.15 -10.61 2.35
CA GLN A 46 6.97 -11.38 1.42
C GLN A 46 6.97 -10.72 0.03
N PHE A 47 8.16 -10.50 -0.53
CA PHE A 47 8.32 -9.94 -1.88
C PHE A 47 7.49 -10.73 -2.91
N GLY A 48 6.78 -10.02 -3.78
CA GLY A 48 5.92 -10.62 -4.80
C GLY A 48 4.59 -11.18 -4.28
N LYS A 49 4.24 -10.96 -3.01
CA LYS A 49 2.91 -11.26 -2.45
C LYS A 49 2.06 -10.00 -2.36
N HIS A 50 0.76 -10.20 -2.17
CA HIS A 50 -0.24 -9.13 -2.01
C HIS A 50 -0.17 -8.06 -3.11
N LEU A 51 0.08 -8.49 -4.35
CA LEU A 51 0.33 -7.60 -5.49
C LEU A 51 -0.82 -6.63 -5.80
N TYR A 52 -2.02 -6.86 -5.27
CA TYR A 52 -3.14 -5.93 -5.34
C TYR A 52 -2.91 -4.64 -4.53
N VAL A 53 -1.98 -4.64 -3.57
CA VAL A 53 -1.59 -3.45 -2.80
C VAL A 53 -1.02 -2.42 -3.77
N THR A 54 -1.52 -1.20 -3.66
CA THR A 54 -1.23 -0.12 -4.61
C THR A 54 -0.61 1.06 -3.88
N GLY A 55 0.57 1.50 -4.33
CA GLY A 55 1.18 2.75 -3.90
C GLY A 55 0.63 3.93 -4.71
N VAL A 56 -0.07 4.86 -4.07
CA VAL A 56 -0.63 6.05 -4.71
C VAL A 56 0.34 7.22 -4.57
N LYS A 57 0.65 7.91 -5.68
CA LYS A 57 1.75 8.87 -5.76
C LYS A 57 1.33 10.25 -6.27
N ALA A 58 1.92 11.29 -5.70
CA ALA A 58 1.73 12.68 -6.14
C ALA A 58 2.53 13.03 -7.42
N ALA A 59 3.47 12.18 -7.81
CA ALA A 59 4.23 12.27 -9.07
C ALA A 59 4.76 10.88 -9.43
N PHE A 60 5.13 10.66 -10.69
CA PHE A 60 5.60 9.34 -11.18
C PHE A 60 6.85 8.79 -10.46
N VAL A 61 7.71 9.66 -9.94
CA VAL A 61 8.98 9.29 -9.29
C VAL A 61 8.99 9.45 -7.77
N ASN A 62 7.88 9.93 -7.19
CA ASN A 62 7.83 10.20 -5.75
C ASN A 62 7.63 8.93 -4.92
N GLU A 63 7.80 9.09 -3.61
CA GLU A 63 7.31 8.16 -2.60
C GLU A 63 5.80 7.99 -2.67
N THR A 64 5.34 6.80 -2.28
CA THR A 64 3.93 6.53 -2.00
C THR A 64 3.43 7.44 -0.86
N VAL A 65 2.38 8.21 -1.13
CA VAL A 65 1.76 9.12 -0.16
C VAL A 65 0.51 8.52 0.51
N CYS A 66 -0.13 7.56 -0.16
CA CYS A 66 -1.26 6.79 0.34
C CYS A 66 -1.21 5.38 -0.25
N GLY A 67 -1.78 4.42 0.46
CA GLY A 67 -2.10 3.10 -0.06
C GLY A 67 -3.37 3.07 -0.91
N GLY A 68 -3.62 1.91 -1.48
CA GLY A 68 -4.81 1.57 -2.27
C GLY A 68 -4.88 0.08 -2.52
N SER A 69 -5.99 -0.35 -3.10
CA SER A 69 -6.24 -1.75 -3.48
C SER A 69 -6.76 -1.82 -4.90
N LEU A 70 -6.13 -2.61 -5.77
CA LEU A 70 -6.69 -2.92 -7.08
C LEU A 70 -7.94 -3.81 -6.89
N ILE A 71 -9.12 -3.31 -7.25
CA ILE A 71 -10.42 -4.00 -7.07
C ILE A 71 -11.10 -4.39 -8.39
N ALA A 72 -10.62 -3.83 -9.51
CA ALA A 72 -10.90 -4.26 -10.88
C ALA A 72 -9.67 -3.91 -11.75
N PRO A 73 -9.55 -4.40 -13.00
CA PRO A 73 -8.33 -4.26 -13.80
C PRO A 73 -7.75 -2.84 -13.87
N ASN A 74 -8.58 -1.80 -13.95
CA ASN A 74 -8.16 -0.41 -13.95
C ASN A 74 -8.76 0.43 -12.81
N ILE A 75 -9.22 -0.20 -11.73
CA ILE A 75 -9.92 0.47 -10.62
C ILE A 75 -9.18 0.22 -9.31
N VAL A 76 -8.78 1.31 -8.65
CA VAL A 76 -8.18 1.28 -7.32
C VAL A 76 -9.14 1.87 -6.29
N LEU A 77 -9.40 1.14 -5.21
CA LEU A 77 -10.08 1.62 -4.01
C LEU A 77 -9.06 2.17 -3.02
N THR A 78 -9.30 3.36 -2.49
CA THR A 78 -8.46 4.04 -1.51
C THR A 78 -9.33 4.88 -0.57
N ALA A 79 -8.73 5.67 0.33
CA ALA A 79 -9.46 6.57 1.22
C ALA A 79 -9.85 7.87 0.51
N ALA A 80 -11.01 8.45 0.84
CA ALA A 80 -11.47 9.69 0.24
C ALA A 80 -10.56 10.87 0.57
N HIS A 81 -9.95 10.89 1.77
CA HIS A 81 -9.03 11.96 2.17
C HIS A 81 -7.76 11.98 1.31
N CYS A 82 -7.28 10.83 0.84
CA CYS A 82 -6.13 10.73 -0.07
C CYS A 82 -6.36 11.47 -1.40
N LEU A 83 -7.60 11.51 -1.88
CA LEU A 83 -7.97 12.22 -3.11
C LEU A 83 -7.87 13.76 -2.98
N SER A 84 -7.54 14.29 -1.80
CA SER A 84 -7.26 15.71 -1.59
C SER A 84 -5.82 16.09 -1.95
N TYR A 85 -4.93 15.11 -2.06
CA TYR A 85 -3.58 15.31 -2.58
C TYR A 85 -3.60 15.48 -4.11
N PRO A 86 -2.58 16.13 -4.70
CA PRO A 86 -2.42 16.23 -6.15
C PRO A 86 -1.91 14.89 -6.73
N LEU A 87 -2.69 13.81 -6.56
CA LEU A 87 -2.33 12.47 -7.04
C LEU A 87 -2.20 12.45 -8.57
N VAL A 88 -1.16 11.80 -9.08
CA VAL A 88 -0.84 11.72 -10.52
C VAL A 88 -0.83 10.28 -11.02
N SER A 89 -0.23 9.38 -10.26
CA SER A 89 -0.03 7.99 -10.68
C SER A 89 -0.23 7.02 -9.52
N VAL A 90 -0.36 5.75 -9.87
CA VAL A 90 -0.26 4.64 -8.94
C VAL A 90 0.86 3.70 -9.39
N VAL A 91 1.36 2.90 -8.46
CA VAL A 91 2.17 1.72 -8.76
C VAL A 91 1.52 0.54 -8.06
N VAL A 92 0.98 -0.39 -8.85
CA VAL A 92 0.35 -1.62 -8.34
C VAL A 92 1.43 -2.68 -8.17
N GLY A 93 1.38 -3.43 -7.07
CA GLY A 93 2.22 -4.60 -6.83
C GLY A 93 3.69 -4.33 -6.51
N THR A 94 4.07 -3.06 -6.38
CA THR A 94 5.40 -2.69 -5.87
C THR A 94 5.59 -3.20 -4.44
N HIS A 95 6.81 -3.60 -4.11
CA HIS A 95 7.29 -3.86 -2.76
C HIS A 95 7.94 -2.61 -2.17
N TYR A 96 8.53 -1.75 -2.99
CA TYR A 96 9.25 -0.58 -2.50
C TYR A 96 8.39 0.68 -2.44
N LEU A 97 8.69 1.54 -1.45
CA LEU A 97 8.04 2.84 -1.26
C LEU A 97 8.26 3.79 -2.46
N THR A 98 9.45 3.70 -3.06
CA THR A 98 9.90 4.54 -4.19
C THR A 98 10.10 3.71 -5.45
N GLY A 99 10.07 4.38 -6.60
CA GLY A 99 10.21 3.70 -7.90
C GLY A 99 8.97 2.91 -8.32
N PHE A 100 9.14 2.10 -9.34
CA PHE A 100 8.10 1.24 -9.92
C PHE A 100 8.67 -0.02 -10.60
N ALA A 101 9.96 -0.32 -10.42
CA ALA A 101 10.65 -1.35 -11.21
C ALA A 101 10.12 -2.78 -10.95
N ASP A 102 9.52 -3.00 -9.79
CA ASP A 102 8.94 -4.24 -9.28
C ASP A 102 7.40 -4.22 -9.28
N GLY A 103 6.79 -3.18 -9.85
CA GLY A 103 5.34 -3.04 -9.98
C GLY A 103 4.93 -2.52 -11.35
N GLU A 104 3.62 -2.29 -11.52
CA GLU A 104 3.06 -1.72 -12.74
C GLU A 104 2.57 -0.30 -12.46
N GLN A 105 3.16 0.67 -13.14
CA GLN A 105 2.83 2.08 -12.99
C GLN A 105 1.72 2.49 -13.96
N ALA A 106 0.69 3.18 -13.46
CA ALA A 106 -0.42 3.69 -14.26
C ALA A 106 -0.79 5.13 -13.89
N THR A 107 -1.33 5.87 -14.85
CA THR A 107 -1.76 7.25 -14.65
C THR A 107 -3.18 7.28 -14.08
N ILE A 108 -3.43 8.15 -13.10
CA ILE A 108 -4.78 8.39 -12.58
C ILE A 108 -5.51 9.35 -13.51
N ILE A 109 -6.56 8.88 -14.18
CA ILE A 109 -7.36 9.70 -15.11
C ILE A 109 -8.64 10.24 -14.49
N GLN A 110 -9.21 9.58 -13.48
CA GLN A 110 -10.39 10.06 -12.76
C GLN A 110 -10.32 9.73 -11.27
N LYS A 111 -10.96 10.57 -10.46
CA LYS A 111 -11.00 10.44 -9.00
C LYS A 111 -12.44 10.67 -8.52
N PHE A 112 -12.98 9.73 -7.76
CA PHE A 112 -14.33 9.84 -7.20
C PHE A 112 -14.27 9.67 -5.69
N LYS A 113 -14.59 10.72 -4.94
CA LYS A 113 -14.84 10.60 -3.49
C LYS A 113 -16.25 10.08 -3.28
N HIS A 114 -16.44 9.25 -2.25
CA HIS A 114 -17.78 8.91 -1.81
C HIS A 114 -18.57 10.20 -1.49
N PRO A 115 -19.85 10.35 -1.92
CA PRO A 115 -20.60 11.60 -1.79
C PRO A 115 -20.90 11.98 -0.33
N LYS A 116 -21.06 10.97 0.56
CA LYS A 116 -21.18 11.21 2.00
C LYS A 116 -19.79 11.39 2.62
N ARG A 117 -19.53 12.56 3.21
CA ARG A 117 -18.27 12.89 3.90
C ARG A 117 -17.94 11.97 5.09
N SER A 118 -18.94 11.32 5.67
CA SER A 118 -18.78 10.36 6.76
C SER A 118 -18.28 8.98 6.31
N VAL A 119 -18.10 8.77 5.00
CA VAL A 119 -17.57 7.55 4.41
C VAL A 119 -16.25 7.90 3.74
N ASP A 120 -15.14 7.49 4.34
CA ASP A 120 -13.81 7.81 3.85
C ASP A 120 -13.33 6.80 2.81
N LEU A 121 -14.06 6.70 1.70
CA LEU A 121 -13.74 5.84 0.56
C LEU A 121 -13.69 6.64 -0.74
N GLY A 122 -12.72 6.31 -1.59
CA GLY A 122 -12.53 6.92 -2.89
C GLY A 122 -12.10 5.90 -3.94
N ILE A 123 -12.45 6.20 -5.20
CA ILE A 123 -12.09 5.41 -6.38
C ILE A 123 -11.11 6.21 -7.23
N LEU A 124 -10.08 5.54 -7.72
CA LEU A 124 -9.21 6.01 -8.79
C LEU A 124 -9.45 5.15 -10.02
N ILE A 125 -9.62 5.79 -11.18
CA ILE A 125 -9.66 5.11 -12.48
C ILE A 125 -8.30 5.32 -13.16
N LEU A 126 -7.73 4.23 -13.65
CA LEU A 126 -6.43 4.18 -14.30
C LEU A 126 -6.55 4.30 -15.82
N ASP A 127 -5.49 4.75 -16.48
CA ASP A 127 -5.42 4.92 -17.95
C ASP A 127 -5.39 3.60 -18.73
N HIS A 128 -5.09 2.48 -18.07
CA HIS A 128 -5.10 1.14 -18.63
C HIS A 128 -5.40 0.07 -17.57
N ASP A 129 -5.70 -1.14 -18.05
CA ASP A 129 -5.85 -2.32 -17.22
C ASP A 129 -4.47 -2.80 -16.75
N ILE A 130 -4.35 -3.05 -15.45
CA ILE A 130 -3.18 -3.62 -14.80
C ILE A 130 -3.12 -5.12 -15.10
N SER A 131 -1.93 -5.58 -15.47
CA SER A 131 -1.68 -6.92 -16.00
C SER A 131 -0.80 -7.80 -15.10
N ILE A 132 0.01 -7.23 -14.20
CA ILE A 132 0.91 -7.99 -13.31
C ILE A 132 0.18 -8.82 -12.24
N THR A 133 -1.10 -8.52 -11.96
CA THR A 133 -1.84 -9.16 -10.90
C THR A 133 -3.34 -9.17 -11.14
N GLN A 134 -4.04 -10.03 -10.39
CA GLN A 134 -5.50 -10.02 -10.34
C GLN A 134 -5.98 -9.06 -9.24
N PRO A 135 -7.12 -8.38 -9.44
CA PRO A 135 -7.73 -7.57 -8.40
C PRO A 135 -8.10 -8.39 -7.15
N VAL A 136 -8.04 -7.77 -5.97
CA VAL A 136 -8.49 -8.40 -4.73
C VAL A 136 -10.01 -8.47 -4.69
N ALA A 137 -10.55 -9.59 -4.20
CA ALA A 137 -11.98 -9.74 -4.00
C ALA A 137 -12.48 -8.73 -2.94
N VAL A 138 -13.58 -8.05 -3.23
CA VAL A 138 -14.22 -7.13 -2.27
C VAL A 138 -15.34 -7.88 -1.55
N SER A 139 -15.27 -7.95 -0.22
CA SER A 139 -16.35 -8.52 0.59
C SER A 139 -17.22 -7.40 1.16
N PHE A 140 -18.53 -7.58 0.98
CA PHE A 140 -19.55 -6.70 1.56
C PHE A 140 -20.22 -7.33 2.78
N ASP A 141 -19.64 -8.41 3.31
CA ASP A 141 -20.16 -9.07 4.48
C ASP A 141 -19.91 -8.22 5.72
N PHE A 142 -20.74 -8.41 6.74
CA PHE A 142 -20.47 -7.80 8.03
C PHE A 142 -19.25 -8.46 8.66
N VAL A 143 -18.36 -7.64 9.22
CA VAL A 143 -17.18 -8.12 9.95
C VAL A 143 -17.44 -7.96 11.43
N GLU A 144 -17.55 -9.10 12.11
CA GLU A 144 -17.71 -9.22 13.55
C GLU A 144 -16.47 -8.74 14.31
N ALA A 145 -16.57 -8.64 15.63
CA ALA A 145 -15.41 -8.44 16.49
C ALA A 145 -14.53 -9.70 16.57
N ASP A 146 -13.28 -9.50 16.98
CA ASP A 146 -12.26 -10.54 17.17
C ASP A 146 -11.89 -11.33 15.90
N VAL A 147 -12.27 -10.81 14.73
CA VAL A 147 -11.86 -11.37 13.43
C VAL A 147 -10.44 -10.93 13.15
N LEU A 148 -9.58 -11.90 12.80
CA LEU A 148 -8.21 -11.64 12.40
C LEU A 148 -8.20 -11.01 11.00
N THR A 149 -7.53 -9.87 10.90
CA THR A 149 -7.38 -9.09 9.68
C THR A 149 -5.91 -8.78 9.43
N TRP A 150 -5.58 -8.42 8.20
CA TRP A 150 -4.23 -8.03 7.80
C TRP A 150 -4.27 -6.67 7.13
N ILE A 151 -3.43 -5.76 7.61
CA ILE A 151 -3.19 -4.46 6.97
C ILE A 151 -1.80 -4.45 6.37
N ARG A 152 -1.68 -3.79 5.22
CA ARG A 152 -0.44 -3.73 4.44
C ARG A 152 -0.19 -2.32 3.93
N GLY A 153 1.07 -1.89 4.02
CA GLY A 153 1.44 -0.56 3.57
C GLY A 153 2.90 -0.20 3.84
N TRP A 154 3.21 1.07 3.58
CA TRP A 154 4.52 1.69 3.77
C TRP A 154 4.44 2.84 4.78
N GLY A 155 3.49 2.76 5.70
CA GLY A 155 3.34 3.74 6.76
C GLY A 155 4.56 3.81 7.66
N ARG A 156 4.52 4.78 8.56
CA ARG A 156 5.58 4.97 9.55
C ARG A 156 5.69 3.75 10.45
N VAL A 157 6.93 3.36 10.72
CA VAL A 157 7.25 2.21 11.57
C VAL A 157 7.14 2.51 13.07
N LYS A 158 7.02 3.80 13.42
CA LYS A 158 6.75 4.31 14.77
C LYS A 158 6.14 5.71 14.68
N GLU A 159 5.44 6.14 15.71
CA GLU A 159 4.92 7.50 15.79
C GLU A 159 6.07 8.53 15.61
N GLY A 160 5.88 9.48 14.68
CA GLY A 160 6.90 10.48 14.34
C GLY A 160 8.13 9.95 13.57
N GLY A 161 8.27 8.64 13.35
CA GLY A 161 9.38 8.02 12.63
C GLY A 161 9.31 8.12 11.11
N PRO A 162 10.28 7.53 10.38
CA PRO A 162 10.26 7.45 8.93
C PRO A 162 9.23 6.42 8.43
N GLN A 163 8.82 6.56 7.17
CA GLN A 163 8.07 5.52 6.44
C GLN A 163 8.96 4.30 6.19
N SER A 164 8.36 3.11 6.17
CA SER A 164 9.08 1.92 5.74
C SER A 164 9.42 1.99 4.25
N GLN A 165 10.64 1.60 3.89
CA GLN A 165 11.09 1.57 2.49
C GLN A 165 10.56 0.35 1.73
N MET A 166 10.07 -0.65 2.46
CA MET A 166 9.58 -1.92 1.94
C MET A 166 8.14 -2.13 2.42
N LEU A 167 7.37 -2.93 1.69
CA LEU A 167 6.00 -3.23 2.06
C LEU A 167 6.01 -4.04 3.36
N LYS A 168 5.19 -3.62 4.32
CA LYS A 168 5.02 -4.28 5.60
C LYS A 168 3.61 -4.82 5.74
N GLU A 169 3.45 -5.79 6.62
CA GLU A 169 2.16 -6.29 7.05
C GLU A 169 2.11 -6.50 8.56
N VAL A 170 0.92 -6.29 9.12
CA VAL A 170 0.63 -6.62 10.53
C VAL A 170 -0.78 -7.19 10.62
N SER A 171 -0.94 -8.18 11.50
CA SER A 171 -2.25 -8.77 11.77
C SER A 171 -2.93 -8.04 12.91
N LEU A 172 -4.20 -7.70 12.75
CA LEU A 172 -4.99 -6.97 13.74
C LEU A 172 -6.32 -7.67 13.99
N LYS A 173 -6.86 -7.58 15.21
CA LYS A 173 -8.22 -8.05 15.52
C LYS A 173 -9.22 -6.92 15.45
N THR A 174 -10.36 -7.18 14.83
CA THR A 174 -11.47 -6.22 14.74
C THR A 174 -12.18 -6.03 16.08
N TRP A 175 -12.75 -4.84 16.27
CA TRP A 175 -13.49 -4.48 17.48
C TRP A 175 -14.95 -4.14 17.12
N THR A 176 -15.84 -4.23 18.11
CA THR A 176 -17.19 -3.67 17.98
C THR A 176 -17.12 -2.15 17.97
N ASN A 177 -18.00 -1.47 17.23
CA ASN A 177 -18.06 0.00 17.21
C ASN A 177 -18.27 0.59 18.62
N THR A 178 -18.99 -0.10 19.52
CA THR A 178 -19.16 0.32 20.91
C THR A 178 -17.84 0.30 21.67
N ARG A 179 -17.07 -0.80 21.59
CA ARG A 179 -15.74 -0.89 22.23
C ARG A 179 -14.78 0.14 21.64
N THR A 180 -14.76 0.29 20.31
CA THR A 180 -13.93 1.27 19.62
C THR A 180 -14.29 2.70 20.04
N SER A 181 -15.58 3.05 20.11
CA SER A 181 -16.02 4.38 20.57
C SER A 181 -15.62 4.67 22.02
N ALA A 182 -15.68 3.66 22.89
CA ALA A 182 -15.28 3.82 24.29
C ALA A 182 -13.77 4.10 24.42
N ALA A 183 -12.94 3.45 23.61
CA ALA A 183 -11.50 3.66 23.60
C ALA A 183 -11.07 5.01 22.99
N LEU A 184 -11.84 5.54 22.03
CA LEU A 184 -11.50 6.76 21.30
C LEU A 184 -12.21 8.02 21.82
N LEU A 185 -12.77 7.97 23.04
CA LEU A 185 -13.49 9.11 23.60
C LEU A 185 -12.66 10.41 23.54
N PRO A 186 -13.26 11.53 23.11
CA PRO A 186 -14.69 11.75 22.88
C PRO A 186 -15.17 11.49 21.42
N VAL A 187 -14.39 10.84 20.56
CA VAL A 187 -14.71 10.68 19.13
C VAL A 187 -15.68 9.50 18.91
N PRO A 188 -16.91 9.73 18.42
CA PRO A 188 -17.85 8.65 18.18
C PRO A 188 -17.48 7.85 16.91
N VAL A 189 -17.54 6.52 17.01
CA VAL A 189 -17.37 5.61 15.86
C VAL A 189 -18.75 5.25 15.31
N ILE A 190 -18.96 5.50 14.03
CA ILE A 190 -20.24 5.29 13.33
C ILE A 190 -20.20 4.03 12.45
N ASP A 191 -21.34 3.61 11.93
CA ASP A 191 -21.50 2.34 11.19
C ASP A 191 -20.66 2.23 9.91
N THR A 192 -20.20 3.36 9.37
CA THR A 192 -19.31 3.42 8.20
C THR A 192 -17.84 3.19 8.56
N MET A 193 -17.53 2.99 9.83
CA MET A 193 -16.20 2.76 10.37
C MET A 193 -16.09 1.36 10.97
N LEU A 194 -14.86 0.86 11.01
CA LEU A 194 -14.45 -0.39 11.63
C LEU A 194 -13.17 -0.13 12.44
N GLY A 195 -13.17 -0.52 13.71
CA GLY A 195 -11.97 -0.51 14.53
C GLY A 195 -11.22 -1.84 14.43
N ALA A 196 -9.88 -1.80 14.39
CA ALA A 196 -9.04 -2.98 14.53
C ALA A 196 -7.70 -2.62 15.20
N GLY A 197 -7.11 -3.58 15.92
CA GLY A 197 -5.83 -3.42 16.62
C GLY A 197 -6.01 -3.25 18.13
N GLY A 198 -5.28 -2.28 18.71
CA GLY A 198 -5.25 -2.01 20.14
C GLY A 198 -4.31 -2.94 20.94
N VAL A 199 -3.41 -3.65 20.25
CA VAL A 199 -2.29 -4.36 20.87
C VAL A 199 -1.12 -3.37 20.97
N GLU A 200 -0.44 -3.37 22.11
CA GLU A 200 0.71 -2.47 22.29
C GLU A 200 1.76 -2.73 21.23
N GLY A 201 2.19 -1.66 20.58
CA GLY A 201 3.19 -1.75 19.55
C GLY A 201 2.68 -2.38 18.27
N GLU A 202 1.37 -2.56 18.01
CA GLU A 202 0.82 -3.06 16.74
C GLU A 202 -0.24 -2.13 16.14
N ASP A 203 0.01 -1.47 15.00
CA ASP A 203 -0.98 -0.60 14.35
C ASP A 203 -0.59 -0.12 12.94
N THR A 204 -1.59 0.41 12.21
CA THR A 204 -1.38 1.36 11.13
C THR A 204 -0.79 2.68 11.61
N CYS A 205 -0.08 3.36 10.72
CA CYS A 205 0.39 4.72 10.98
C CYS A 205 0.30 5.62 9.74
N ILE A 206 0.76 6.88 9.89
CA ILE A 206 0.80 7.85 8.79
C ILE A 206 1.53 7.22 7.59
N GLY A 207 0.90 7.27 6.41
CA GLY A 207 1.40 6.66 5.17
C GLY A 207 0.71 5.35 4.79
N ASP A 208 0.02 4.68 5.73
CA ASP A 208 -0.84 3.52 5.44
C ASP A 208 -2.23 3.92 4.94
N SER A 209 -2.60 5.20 5.08
CA SER A 209 -3.88 5.77 4.64
C SER A 209 -4.29 5.29 3.25
N GLY A 210 -5.50 4.74 3.11
CA GLY A 210 -6.01 4.17 1.86
C GLY A 210 -5.59 2.71 1.61
N GLY A 211 -4.69 2.16 2.41
CA GLY A 211 -4.21 0.78 2.32
C GLY A 211 -5.28 -0.27 2.68
N PRO A 212 -5.10 -1.51 2.20
CA PRO A 212 -6.07 -2.59 2.33
C PRO A 212 -6.10 -3.21 3.73
N LEU A 213 -7.27 -3.24 4.38
CA LEU A 213 -7.55 -4.16 5.47
C LEU A 213 -8.26 -5.40 4.92
N THR A 214 -7.62 -6.55 5.02
CA THR A 214 -8.09 -7.81 4.42
C THR A 214 -8.35 -8.89 5.46
N ILE A 215 -9.19 -9.86 5.10
CA ILE A 215 -9.27 -11.14 5.79
C ILE A 215 -8.71 -12.22 4.86
N GLU A 216 -7.93 -13.12 5.45
CA GLU A 216 -7.32 -14.25 4.75
C GLU A 216 -7.81 -15.55 5.37
N GLU A 217 -8.61 -16.30 4.62
CA GLU A 217 -9.23 -17.54 5.08
C GLU A 217 -9.12 -18.59 3.97
N ASN A 218 -8.61 -19.78 4.29
CA ASN A 218 -8.47 -20.90 3.34
C ASN A 218 -7.70 -20.53 2.06
N GLY A 219 -6.72 -19.63 2.16
CA GLY A 219 -5.92 -19.14 1.02
C GLY A 219 -6.64 -18.12 0.13
N ALA A 220 -7.86 -17.72 0.46
CA ALA A 220 -8.58 -16.64 -0.20
C ALA A 220 -8.40 -15.32 0.57
N VAL A 221 -8.15 -14.24 -0.17
CA VAL A 221 -8.00 -12.89 0.37
C VAL A 221 -9.19 -12.05 -0.03
N ARG A 222 -9.81 -11.37 0.94
CA ARG A 222 -10.92 -10.44 0.70
C ARG A 222 -10.70 -9.12 1.41
N LEU A 223 -10.91 -8.02 0.67
CA LEU A 223 -10.88 -6.65 1.18
C LEU A 223 -12.15 -6.35 1.97
N VAL A 224 -11.99 -5.88 3.20
CA VAL A 224 -13.11 -5.57 4.12
C VAL A 224 -13.05 -4.17 4.73
N GLY A 225 -11.88 -3.54 4.68
CA GLY A 225 -11.70 -2.18 5.16
C GLY A 225 -10.61 -1.45 4.38
N VAL A 226 -10.59 -0.13 4.54
CA VAL A 226 -9.57 0.76 3.98
C VAL A 226 -9.03 1.63 5.12
N ALA A 227 -7.71 1.66 5.32
CA ALA A 227 -7.09 2.45 6.39
C ALA A 227 -7.48 3.94 6.27
N SER A 228 -7.94 4.54 7.36
CA SER A 228 -8.58 5.86 7.34
C SER A 228 -7.92 6.84 8.30
N TRP A 229 -8.00 6.60 9.61
CA TRP A 229 -7.42 7.50 10.62
C TRP A 229 -7.14 6.76 11.94
N GLY A 230 -6.39 7.42 12.83
CA GLY A 230 -6.12 6.96 14.19
C GLY A 230 -5.71 8.15 15.06
N ILE A 231 -5.76 8.00 16.38
CA ILE A 231 -5.34 9.07 17.32
C ILE A 231 -3.84 8.98 17.61
N LYS A 232 -3.31 7.75 17.70
CA LYS A 232 -1.90 7.41 17.89
C LYS A 232 -1.63 6.08 17.18
N CYS A 233 -0.38 5.84 16.82
CA CYS A 233 0.02 4.57 16.23
C CYS A 233 0.53 3.64 17.33
N GLY A 234 -0.04 2.44 17.43
CA GLY A 234 0.52 1.35 18.27
C GLY A 234 0.29 1.52 19.77
N ALA A 235 -0.67 2.35 20.16
CA ALA A 235 -1.01 2.53 21.57
C ALA A 235 -1.86 1.35 22.08
N LEU A 236 -1.49 0.83 23.25
CA LEU A 236 -2.27 -0.22 23.93
C LEU A 236 -3.72 0.24 24.13
N ASP A 237 -4.67 -0.65 23.83
CA ASP A 237 -6.11 -0.43 23.91
C ASP A 237 -6.66 0.72 23.05
N ILE A 238 -5.88 1.23 22.10
CA ILE A 238 -6.32 2.23 21.12
C ILE A 238 -6.28 1.61 19.72
N PRO A 239 -7.45 1.32 19.11
CA PRO A 239 -7.49 0.76 17.76
C PRO A 239 -7.29 1.82 16.69
N GLY A 240 -6.76 1.41 15.54
CA GLY A 240 -6.85 2.16 14.29
C GLY A 240 -8.27 2.11 13.71
N ILE A 241 -8.63 3.12 12.92
CA ILE A 241 -9.93 3.22 12.24
C ILE A 241 -9.80 3.02 10.74
N TYR A 242 -10.68 2.16 10.24
CA TYR A 242 -10.79 1.78 8.84
C TYR A 242 -12.17 2.15 8.32
N ALA A 243 -12.26 2.60 7.08
CA ALA A 243 -13.54 2.77 6.41
C ALA A 243 -14.11 1.38 6.08
N ARG A 244 -15.34 1.12 6.53
CA ARG A 244 -16.02 -0.17 6.38
C ARG A 244 -16.52 -0.35 4.95
N VAL A 245 -15.95 -1.29 4.21
CA VAL A 245 -16.28 -1.55 2.80
C VAL A 245 -17.76 -1.93 2.62
N SER A 246 -18.31 -2.75 3.51
CA SER A 246 -19.71 -3.19 3.45
C SER A 246 -20.72 -2.05 3.57
N ALA A 247 -20.37 -0.97 4.27
CA ALA A 247 -21.22 0.22 4.40
C ALA A 247 -21.30 1.08 3.12
N ALA A 248 -20.42 0.84 2.14
CA ALA A 248 -20.34 1.57 0.89
C ALA A 248 -20.59 0.69 -0.35
N ARG A 249 -21.33 -0.42 -0.18
CA ARG A 249 -21.63 -1.37 -1.25
C ARG A 249 -22.14 -0.71 -2.53
N ASP A 250 -23.13 0.16 -2.42
CA ASP A 250 -23.75 0.80 -3.59
C ASP A 250 -22.79 1.75 -4.32
N PHE A 251 -21.79 2.28 -3.63
CA PHE A 251 -20.74 3.10 -4.22
C PHE A 251 -19.67 2.25 -4.93
N ILE A 252 -19.26 1.12 -4.35
CA ILE A 252 -18.16 0.30 -4.88
C ILE A 252 -18.64 -0.64 -6.00
N LYS A 253 -19.81 -1.27 -5.82
CA LYS A 253 -20.32 -2.32 -6.70
C LYS A 253 -20.33 -1.96 -8.20
N PRO A 254 -20.66 -0.72 -8.63
CA PRO A 254 -20.63 -0.35 -10.04
C PRO A 254 -19.26 -0.45 -10.72
N TYR A 255 -18.18 -0.45 -9.95
CA TYR A 255 -16.80 -0.52 -10.46
C TYR A 255 -16.23 -1.94 -10.47
N LEU A 256 -16.93 -2.92 -9.90
CA LEU A 256 -16.46 -4.30 -9.84
C LEU A 256 -16.75 -5.04 -11.16
N PRO A 257 -15.95 -6.07 -11.52
CA PRO A 257 -16.27 -6.95 -12.62
C PRO A 257 -17.67 -7.55 -12.47
N LYS A 258 -18.36 -7.75 -13.60
CA LYS A 258 -19.70 -8.36 -13.64
C LYS A 258 -19.65 -9.87 -13.63
#